data_AF-A0A1T1E1E5-F1
#
_entry.id   AF-A0A1T1E1E5-F1
#
_cell.length_a   1.000
_cell.length_b   1.000
_cell.length_c   1.000
_cell.angle_alpha   90.00
_cell.angle_beta   90.00
_cell.angle_gamma   90.00
#
_symmetry.space_group_name_H-M   'P 1'
#
loop_
_entity.id
_entity.type
_entity.pdbx_description
1 polymer ?
#
loop_
_entity_poly.entity_id
_entity_poly.type
_entity_poly.pdbx_seq_one_letter_code
_entity_poly.pdbx_strand_id
1 'polypeptide(L)'
;MLKFRKKTKLALVSFGTFIFYNIPPKYMNGDYTICLFKLILKRECFGCGTVRGFWCILHLRFEEAFRFNQMIFITFSLFVFCILYWTFNMDFRKLKRNLLGI
;
A
#
# COMPACT_ATOMS: atom_id res chain seq x y z
N MET A 1 17.79 -6.94 -21.13
CA MET A 1 17.77 -5.95 -20.02
C MET A 1 16.39 -5.73 -19.38
N LEU A 2 15.29 -5.51 -20.14
CA LEU A 2 13.95 -5.27 -19.57
C LEU A 2 13.42 -6.39 -18.65
N LYS A 3 13.63 -7.67 -19.01
CA LYS A 3 13.22 -8.83 -18.16
C LYS A 3 13.96 -8.86 -16.81
N PHE A 4 15.25 -8.55 -16.79
CA PHE A 4 16.07 -8.52 -15.57
C PHE A 4 15.57 -7.41 -14.63
N ARG A 5 15.34 -6.20 -15.17
CA ARG A 5 14.80 -5.07 -14.39
C ARG A 5 13.42 -5.37 -13.77
N LYS A 6 12.54 -6.10 -14.47
CA LYS A 6 11.24 -6.52 -13.92
C LYS A 6 11.39 -7.52 -12.77
N LYS A 7 12.27 -8.52 -12.90
CA LYS A 7 12.55 -9.48 -11.83
C LYS A 7 13.10 -8.79 -10.58
N THR A 8 14.03 -7.84 -10.75
CA THR A 8 14.57 -7.06 -9.62
C THR A 8 13.49 -6.24 -8.93
N LYS A 9 12.63 -5.53 -9.67
CA LYS A 9 11.52 -4.76 -9.09
C LYS A 9 10.56 -5.65 -8.29
N LEU A 10 10.19 -6.80 -8.86
CA LEU A 10 9.31 -7.74 -8.18
C LEU A 10 9.96 -8.27 -6.89
N ALA A 11 11.23 -8.67 -6.94
CA ALA A 11 11.96 -9.13 -5.77
C ALA A 11 12.01 -8.06 -4.66
N LEU A 12 12.25 -6.80 -5.02
CA LEU A 12 12.24 -5.68 -4.06
C LEU A 12 10.87 -5.47 -3.42
N VAL A 13 9.80 -5.47 -4.23
CA VAL A 13 8.43 -5.31 -3.72
C VAL A 13 8.07 -6.47 -2.80
N SER A 14 8.30 -7.71 -3.24
CA SER A 14 8.02 -8.91 -2.43
C SER A 14 8.81 -8.92 -1.12
N PHE A 15 10.09 -8.55 -1.14
CA PHE A 15 10.91 -8.47 0.06
C PHE A 15 10.43 -7.38 1.03
N GLY A 16 10.12 -6.19 0.52
CA GLY A 16 9.57 -5.10 1.32
C GLY A 16 8.22 -5.45 1.93
N THR A 17 7.31 -6.04 1.15
CA THR A 17 6.02 -6.52 1.65
C THR A 17 6.19 -7.63 2.69
N PHE A 18 7.13 -8.55 2.50
CA PHE A 18 7.41 -9.60 3.48
C PHE A 18 7.88 -9.03 4.82
N ILE A 19 8.84 -8.10 4.81
CA ILE A 19 9.28 -7.41 6.04
C ILE A 19 8.10 -6.71 6.71
N PHE A 20 7.32 -5.95 5.93
CA PHE A 20 6.20 -5.18 6.44
C PHE A 20 5.09 -6.07 7.04
N TYR A 21 4.79 -7.19 6.39
CA TYR A 21 3.81 -8.17 6.87
C TYR A 21 4.22 -8.75 8.23
N ASN A 22 5.50 -9.05 8.42
CA ASN A 22 6.02 -9.64 9.66
C ASN A 22 6.19 -8.64 10.82
N ILE A 23 5.78 -7.37 10.68
CA ILE A 23 5.84 -6.42 11.79
C ILE A 23 4.89 -6.88 12.91
N PRO A 24 5.38 -7.03 14.16
CA PRO A 24 4.54 -7.49 15.28
C PRO A 24 3.30 -6.61 15.53
N PRO A 25 2.13 -7.20 15.85
CA PRO A 25 0.89 -6.45 16.09
C PRO A 25 1.00 -5.37 17.18
N LYS A 26 1.84 -5.58 18.21
CA LYS A 26 2.12 -4.59 19.26
C LYS A 26 2.55 -3.21 18.73
N TYR A 27 3.11 -3.17 17.53
CA TYR A 27 3.53 -1.94 16.85
C TYR A 27 2.43 -1.29 16.00
N MET A 28 1.34 -2.02 15.76
CA MET A 28 0.25 -1.65 14.86
C MET A 28 -1.07 -1.42 15.59
N ASN A 29 -1.15 -1.68 16.90
CA ASN A 29 -2.37 -1.54 17.71
C ASN A 29 -2.82 -0.09 17.96
N GLY A 30 -1.98 0.90 17.71
CA GLY A 30 -2.35 2.33 17.83
C GLY A 30 -1.86 3.05 19.08
N ASP A 31 -1.18 2.34 20.00
CA ASP A 31 -0.73 2.85 21.30
C ASP A 31 0.24 4.03 21.22
N TYR A 32 0.99 4.15 20.13
CA TYR A 32 1.88 5.27 19.85
C TYR A 32 1.56 5.86 18.49
N THR A 33 1.93 7.11 18.21
CA THR A 33 1.77 7.73 16.89
C THR A 33 3.12 8.08 16.28
N ILE A 34 3.33 7.67 15.03
CA ILE A 34 4.51 8.05 14.23
C ILE A 34 4.19 9.15 13.21
N CYS A 35 2.92 9.58 13.15
CA CYS A 35 2.50 10.62 12.22
C CYS A 35 3.00 11.99 12.69
N LEU A 36 3.96 12.56 11.96
CA LEU A 36 4.55 13.86 12.27
C LEU A 36 3.50 14.97 12.34
N PHE A 37 2.50 14.94 11.44
CA PHE A 37 1.39 15.89 11.44
C PHE A 37 0.63 15.87 12.76
N LYS A 38 0.26 14.67 13.25
CA LYS A 38 -0.43 14.51 14.55
C LYS A 38 0.46 14.91 15.72
N LEU A 39 1.76 14.66 15.64
CA LEU A 39 2.71 15.03 16.70
C LEU A 39 2.86 16.55 16.84
N ILE A 40 2.99 17.27 15.72
CA ILE A 40 3.22 18.72 15.68
C ILE A 40 1.91 19.48 15.86
N LEU A 41 0.90 19.19 15.03
CA LEU A 41 -0.33 19.99 14.96
C LEU A 41 -1.42 19.49 15.92
N LYS A 42 -1.18 18.37 16.62
CA LYS A 42 -2.13 17.73 17.56
C LYS A 42 -3.51 17.44 16.94
N ARG A 43 -3.57 17.33 15.61
CA ARG A 43 -4.78 17.05 14.83
C ARG A 43 -4.53 15.87 13.90
N GLU A 44 -5.59 15.13 13.59
CA GLU A 44 -5.51 14.05 12.62
C GLU A 44 -5.60 14.62 11.20
N CYS A 45 -4.70 14.18 10.32
CA CYS A 45 -4.83 14.43 8.89
C CYS A 45 -5.55 13.26 8.21
N PHE A 46 -5.98 13.49 6.98
CA PHE A 46 -6.58 12.49 6.09
C PHE A 46 -5.73 11.21 5.93
N GLY A 47 -4.40 11.31 6.07
CA GLY A 47 -3.48 10.16 6.01
C GLY A 47 -3.11 9.54 7.36
N CYS A 48 -3.74 9.97 8.46
CA CYS A 48 -3.46 9.40 9.77
C CYS A 48 -3.88 7.92 9.77
N GLY A 49 -3.08 7.04 10.37
CA GLY A 49 -3.39 5.61 10.44
C GLY A 49 -3.17 4.80 9.15
N THR A 50 -2.75 5.41 8.02
CA THR A 50 -2.58 4.69 6.75
C THR A 50 -1.67 3.47 6.86
N VAL A 51 -0.50 3.59 7.48
CA VAL A 51 0.42 2.45 7.64
C VAL A 51 -0.22 1.30 8.42
N ARG A 52 -0.98 1.60 9.48
CA ARG A 52 -1.70 0.57 10.26
C ARG A 52 -2.83 -0.05 9.48
N GLY A 53 -3.59 0.77 8.75
CA GLY A 53 -4.65 0.30 7.88
C GLY A 53 -4.11 -0.64 6.79
N PHE A 54 -2.96 -0.34 6.19
CA PHE A 54 -2.29 -1.22 5.24
C PHE A 54 -1.95 -2.56 5.89
N TRP A 55 -1.32 -2.53 7.08
CA TRP A 55 -0.99 -3.73 7.82
C TRP A 55 -2.25 -4.56 8.17
N CYS A 56 -3.33 -3.91 8.58
CA CYS A 56 -4.60 -4.56 8.89
C CYS A 56 -5.24 -5.21 7.65
N ILE A 57 -5.25 -4.53 6.50
CA ILE A 57 -5.74 -5.11 5.24
C ILE A 57 -4.94 -6.36 4.87
N LEU A 58 -3.61 -6.32 5.00
CA LEU A 58 -2.77 -7.50 4.72
C LEU A 58 -3.06 -8.69 5.66
N HIS A 59 -3.52 -8.41 6.88
CA HIS A 59 -3.95 -9.42 7.85
C HIS A 59 -5.46 -9.70 7.83
N LEU A 60 -6.17 -9.24 6.80
CA LEU A 60 -7.62 -9.43 6.62
C LEU A 60 -8.48 -8.83 7.75
N ARG A 61 -7.96 -7.83 8.49
CA ARG A 61 -8.65 -7.10 9.56
C ARG A 61 -9.30 -5.82 9.02
N PHE A 62 -10.33 -5.97 8.18
CA PHE A 62 -10.91 -4.85 7.44
C PHE A 62 -11.61 -3.80 8.31
N GLU A 63 -12.33 -4.23 9.35
CA GLU A 63 -13.04 -3.32 10.25
C GLU A 63 -12.05 -2.40 10.98
N GLU A 64 -10.96 -2.97 11.49
CA GLU A 64 -9.90 -2.20 12.14
C GLU A 64 -9.16 -1.30 11.17
N ALA A 65 -8.92 -1.77 9.94
CA ALA A 65 -8.33 -0.93 8.89
C ALA A 65 -9.18 0.33 8.66
N PHE A 66 -10.51 0.18 8.58
CA PHE A 66 -11.45 1.28 8.41
C PHE A 66 -11.45 2.23 9.63
N ARG A 67 -11.38 1.68 10.85
CA ARG A 67 -11.27 2.46 12.08
C ARG A 67 -9.97 3.28 12.14
N PHE A 68 -8.86 2.73 11.65
CA PHE A 68 -7.59 3.46 11.59
C PHE A 68 -7.58 4.56 10.52
N ASN A 69 -8.17 4.31 9.35
CA ASN A 69 -8.32 5.30 8.29
C ASN A 69 -9.50 4.95 7.38
N GLN A 70 -10.51 5.81 7.31
CA GLN A 70 -11.70 5.54 6.51
C GLN A 70 -11.44 5.52 4.99
N MET A 71 -10.41 6.23 4.52
CA MET A 71 -10.00 6.23 3.11
C MET A 71 -9.07 5.07 2.75
N ILE A 72 -8.77 4.18 3.71
CA ILE A 72 -7.76 3.14 3.52
C ILE A 72 -8.03 2.27 2.30
N PHE A 73 -9.28 1.95 2.01
CA PHE A 73 -9.63 1.10 0.87
C PHE A 73 -9.31 1.76 -0.47
N ILE A 74 -9.46 3.09 -0.55
CA ILE A 74 -9.10 3.87 -1.74
C ILE A 74 -7.58 3.96 -1.83
N THR A 75 -6.92 4.37 -0.75
CA THR A 75 -5.46 4.55 -0.73
C THR A 75 -4.71 3.23 -0.97
N PHE A 76 -5.16 2.14 -0.38
CA PHE A 76 -4.60 0.79 -0.59
C PHE A 76 -4.78 0.34 -2.04
N SER A 77 -5.97 0.50 -2.60
CA SER A 77 -6.24 0.14 -4.01
C SER A 77 -5.35 0.94 -4.97
N LEU A 78 -5.23 2.25 -4.75
CA LEU A 78 -4.35 3.12 -5.54
C LEU A 78 -2.87 2.71 -5.40
N PHE A 79 -2.43 2.38 -4.19
CA PHE A 79 -1.07 1.92 -3.95
C PHE A 79 -0.77 0.62 -4.70
N VAL A 80 -1.66 -0.39 -4.59
CA VAL A 80 -1.52 -1.65 -5.32
C VAL A 80 -1.48 -1.39 -6.83
N PHE A 81 -2.39 -0.55 -7.33
CA PHE A 81 -2.41 -0.15 -8.72
C PHE A 81 -1.07 0.48 -9.18
N CYS A 82 -0.54 1.44 -8.42
CA CYS A 82 0.74 2.09 -8.72
C CYS A 82 1.91 1.09 -8.72
N ILE A 83 1.95 0.17 -7.76
CA ILE A 83 2.98 -0.88 -7.68
C ILE A 83 2.89 -1.82 -8.88
N LEU A 84 1.69 -2.25 -9.26
CA LEU A 84 1.48 -3.10 -10.45
C LEU A 84 1.90 -2.36 -11.72
N TYR A 85 1.48 -1.10 -11.88
CA TYR A 85 1.87 -0.27 -13.02
C TYR A 85 3.39 -0.14 -13.12
N TRP A 86 4.07 0.20 -12.01
CA TRP A 86 5.52 0.37 -11.97
C TRP A 86 6.29 -0.95 -12.18
N THR A 87 5.80 -2.06 -11.65
CA THR A 87 6.46 -3.37 -11.73
C THR A 87 6.31 -3.96 -13.13
N PHE A 88 5.11 -3.92 -13.69
CA PHE A 88 4.81 -4.55 -14.96
C PHE A 88 5.04 -3.63 -16.16
N ASN A 89 5.29 -2.32 -15.94
CA ASN A 89 5.17 -1.28 -16.95
C ASN A 89 3.84 -1.49 -17.70
N MET A 90 2.72 -1.55 -16.96
CA MET A 90 1.41 -1.68 -17.57
C MET A 90 1.17 -0.47 -18.48
N ASP A 91 1.55 -0.55 -19.75
CA ASP A 91 1.27 0.51 -20.70
C ASP A 91 -0.24 0.51 -20.92
N PHE A 92 -0.92 1.53 -20.40
CA PHE A 92 -2.36 1.72 -20.55
C PHE A 92 -2.79 1.65 -22.01
N ARG A 93 -1.91 2.00 -22.96
CA ARG A 93 -2.20 1.87 -24.39
C ARG A 93 -2.30 0.41 -24.82
N LYS A 94 -1.51 -0.48 -24.23
CA LYS A 94 -1.53 -1.92 -24.50
C LYS A 94 -2.74 -2.59 -23.87
N LEU A 95 -3.12 -2.17 -22.66
CA LEU A 95 -4.36 -2.61 -22.02
C LEU A 95 -5.59 -2.13 -22.81
N LYS A 96 -5.62 -0.86 -23.21
CA LYS A 96 -6.69 -0.28 -24.05
C LYS A 96 -6.77 -0.96 -25.42
N ARG A 97 -5.65 -1.27 -26.08
CA ARG A 97 -5.63 -2.05 -27.33
C ARG A 97 -6.26 -3.43 -27.15
N ASN A 98 -5.80 -4.19 -26.14
CA ASN A 98 -6.32 -5.52 -25.86
C ASN A 98 -7.81 -5.51 -25.46
N LEU A 99 -8.28 -4.46 -24.76
CA LEU A 99 -9.67 -4.31 -24.37
C LEU A 99 -10.58 -3.90 -25.55
N LEU A 100 -10.04 -3.14 -26.50
CA LEU A 100 -10.74 -2.69 -27.71
C LEU A 100 -10.56 -3.65 -28.91
N GLY A 101 -9.81 -4.73 -28.75
CA GLY A 101 -9.55 -5.71 -29.82
C GLY A 101 -8.74 -5.17 -31.00
N ILE A 102 -7.94 -4.11 -30.80
CA ILE A 102 -7.09 -3.46 -31.82
C ILE A 102 -5.61 -3.67 -31.51
#